data_AF-A0A7C9DWY2-F1
#
_entry.id   AF-A0A7C9DWY2-F1
#
_cell.length_a   1.000
_cell.length_b   1.000
_cell.length_c   1.000
_cell.angle_alpha   90.00
_cell.angle_beta   90.00
_cell.angle_gamma   90.00
#
_symmetry.space_group_name_H-M   'P 1'
#
loop_
_entity.id
_entity.type
_entity.pdbx_description
1 polymer ?
#
loop_
_entity_poly.entity_id
_entity_poly.type
_entity_poly.pdbx_seq_one_letter_code
_entity_poly.pdbx_strand_id
1 'polypeptide(L)'
;SIITSLDAGDSIAVTKSLTHMLNLASLAEQVQLSHPKRIKNLKKGDFAKESLVTTESDIEETLRRLVVDLKIPPQEVFETLKNQTVDLVFTAHPTQSVRRSLLHKHARIRNSLAQLCARDITPLSEQELDESL
;
A
#
# COMPACT_ATOMS: atom_id res chain seq x y z
N SER A 1 2.48 36.52 -10.01
CA SER A 1 3.21 35.26 -9.80
C SER A 1 3.16 34.46 -11.09
N ILE A 2 4.07 33.51 -11.32
CA ILE A 2 4.11 32.71 -12.57
C ILE A 2 2.77 31.97 -12.81
N ILE A 3 2.09 31.57 -11.73
CA ILE A 3 0.80 30.87 -11.78
C ILE A 3 -0.33 31.78 -12.27
N THR A 4 -0.30 33.08 -11.97
CA THR A 4 -1.36 34.03 -12.38
C THR A 4 -1.17 34.58 -13.79
N SER A 5 -0.03 34.28 -14.44
CA SER A 5 0.29 34.76 -15.79
C SER A 5 0.04 33.72 -16.89
N LEU A 6 -0.36 32.50 -16.53
CA LEU A 6 -0.70 31.46 -17.50
C LEU A 6 -2.08 31.73 -18.10
N ASP A 7 -2.25 31.43 -19.38
CA ASP A 7 -3.58 31.39 -19.96
C ASP A 7 -4.38 30.18 -19.44
N ALA A 8 -5.66 30.08 -19.82
CA ALA A 8 -6.52 29.00 -19.37
C ALA A 8 -6.05 27.62 -19.85
N GLY A 9 -5.49 27.52 -21.06
CA GLY A 9 -4.99 26.27 -21.63
C GLY A 9 -3.75 25.78 -20.90
N ASP A 10 -2.77 26.67 -20.70
CA ASP A 10 -1.54 26.38 -19.97
C ASP A 10 -1.82 26.05 -18.50
N SER A 11 -2.74 26.77 -17.87
CA SER A 11 -3.16 26.50 -16.49
C SER A 11 -3.75 25.10 -16.34
N ILE A 12 -4.58 24.66 -17.29
CA ILE A 12 -5.15 23.31 -17.29
C ILE A 12 -4.05 22.26 -17.51
N ALA A 13 -3.13 22.49 -18.45
CA ALA A 13 -2.04 21.58 -18.74
C ALA A 13 -1.13 21.38 -17.51
N VAL A 14 -0.72 22.47 -16.86
CA VAL A 14 0.11 22.44 -15.64
C VAL A 14 -0.62 21.71 -14.50
N THR A 15 -1.90 22.02 -14.27
CA THR A 15 -2.69 21.38 -13.22
C THR A 15 -2.84 19.87 -13.44
N LYS A 16 -3.06 19.45 -14.70
CA LYS A 16 -3.13 18.02 -15.07
C LYS A 16 -1.79 17.33 -14.82
N SER A 17 -0.68 17.91 -15.26
CA SER A 17 0.65 17.34 -15.05
C SER A 17 0.98 17.17 -13.57
N LEU A 18 0.69 18.18 -12.74
CA LEU A 18 0.86 18.10 -11.29
C LEU A 18 -0.01 17.00 -10.67
N THR A 19 -1.27 16.90 -11.11
CA THR A 19 -2.18 15.82 -10.66
C THR A 19 -1.65 14.44 -11.04
N HIS A 20 -1.12 14.28 -12.26
CA HIS A 20 -0.52 13.02 -12.69
C HIS A 20 0.74 12.66 -11.90
N MET A 21 1.64 13.62 -11.65
CA MET A 21 2.83 13.40 -10.84
C MET A 21 2.49 13.00 -9.40
N LEU A 22 1.50 13.65 -8.77
CA LEU A 22 1.01 13.27 -7.45
C LEU A 22 0.44 11.85 -7.44
N ASN A 23 -0.37 11.49 -8.44
CA ASN A 23 -0.90 10.14 -8.56
C ASN A 23 0.24 9.11 -8.69
N LEU A 24 1.26 9.37 -9.51
CA LEU A 24 2.42 8.49 -9.66
C LEU A 24 3.21 8.34 -8.36
N ALA A 25 3.44 9.44 -7.65
CA ALA A 25 4.09 9.42 -6.34
C ALA A 25 3.31 8.55 -5.33
N SER A 26 1.99 8.71 -5.27
CA SER A 26 1.13 7.85 -4.42
C SER A 26 1.17 6.37 -4.84
N LEU A 27 1.26 6.06 -6.14
CA LEU A 27 1.39 4.67 -6.59
C LEU A 27 2.76 4.07 -6.21
N ALA A 28 3.83 4.85 -6.32
CA ALA A 28 5.17 4.42 -5.90
C ALA A 28 5.22 4.15 -4.38
N GLU A 29 4.63 5.03 -3.58
CA GLU A 29 4.49 4.84 -2.14
C GLU A 29 3.70 3.55 -1.81
N GLN A 30 2.58 3.30 -2.49
CA GLN A 30 1.82 2.06 -2.31
C GLN A 30 2.65 0.81 -2.62
N VAL A 31 3.46 0.81 -3.68
CA VAL A 31 4.36 -0.31 -4.00
C VAL A 31 5.41 -0.50 -2.91
N GLN A 32 6.00 0.59 -2.41
CA GLN A 32 6.97 0.56 -1.33
C GLN A 32 6.38 0.02 -0.01
N LEU A 33 5.15 0.42 0.32
CA LEU A 33 4.41 -0.05 1.49
C LEU A 33 3.91 -1.49 1.35
N SER A 34 3.67 -1.97 0.13
CA SER A 34 3.25 -3.36 -0.14
C SER A 34 4.38 -4.37 0.06
N HIS A 35 5.64 -3.92 -0.02
CA HIS A 35 6.83 -4.73 0.24
C HIS A 35 7.66 -4.15 1.41
N PRO A 36 7.08 -4.05 2.62
CA PRO A 36 7.79 -3.46 3.74
C PRO A 36 8.93 -4.40 4.15
N LYS A 37 10.15 -3.88 4.23
CA LYS A 37 11.26 -4.60 4.87
C LYS A 37 10.96 -4.67 6.37
N ARG A 38 10.30 -5.73 6.82
CA ARG A 38 9.98 -5.94 8.25
C ARG A 38 11.26 -5.98 9.08
N ILE A 39 11.40 -5.05 10.01
CA ILE A 39 12.57 -4.97 10.90
C ILE A 39 12.26 -5.75 12.17
N LYS A 40 12.57 -7.06 12.17
CA LYS A 40 12.34 -7.95 13.32
C LYS A 40 13.07 -7.49 14.59
N ASN A 41 14.21 -6.81 14.45
CA ASN A 41 15.07 -6.40 15.57
C ASN A 41 14.54 -5.19 16.36
N LEU A 42 13.54 -4.47 15.85
CA LEU A 42 12.88 -3.38 16.56
C LEU A 42 11.69 -3.87 17.40
N LYS A 43 11.32 -5.16 17.35
CA LYS A 43 10.12 -5.73 17.99
C LYS A 43 10.32 -6.06 19.46
N LYS A 44 10.54 -5.05 20.30
CA LYS A 44 10.45 -5.18 21.77
C LYS A 44 9.06 -4.75 22.23
N GLY A 45 8.19 -5.73 22.46
CA GLY A 45 7.08 -5.86 23.43
C GLY A 45 6.03 -4.77 23.67
N ASP A 46 6.08 -3.60 23.03
CA ASP A 46 5.23 -2.46 23.38
C ASP A 46 4.09 -2.21 22.37
N PHE A 47 2.88 -1.94 22.87
CA PHE A 47 1.67 -1.67 22.09
C PHE A 47 1.82 -0.47 21.14
N ALA A 48 2.74 0.45 21.46
CA ALA A 48 3.07 1.61 20.62
C ALA A 48 3.52 1.22 19.19
N LYS A 49 3.88 -0.04 18.93
CA LYS A 49 4.35 -0.54 17.63
C LYS A 49 3.26 -1.10 16.70
N GLU A 50 2.02 -1.25 17.17
CA GLU A 50 0.88 -1.66 16.31
C GLU A 50 0.44 -0.54 15.36
N SER A 51 0.93 0.69 15.55
CA SER A 51 0.60 1.85 14.71
C SER A 51 1.34 1.90 13.36
N LEU A 52 2.38 1.08 13.16
CA LEU A 52 3.22 1.11 11.96
C LEU A 52 3.25 -0.26 11.26
N VAL A 53 2.99 -0.26 9.95
CA VAL A 53 3.03 -1.46 9.08
C VAL A 53 4.38 -2.20 9.13
N THR A 54 5.48 -1.49 9.39
CA THR A 54 6.82 -2.09 9.47
C THR A 54 7.10 -2.84 10.78
N THR A 55 6.30 -2.58 11.81
CA THR A 55 6.47 -3.15 13.16
C THR A 55 5.24 -3.87 13.70
N GLU A 56 4.09 -3.78 13.01
CA GLU A 56 2.87 -4.50 13.37
C GLU A 56 3.10 -6.01 13.43
N SER A 57 2.36 -6.66 14.33
CA SER A 57 2.35 -8.11 14.46
C SER A 57 1.51 -8.71 13.35
N ASP A 58 2.05 -9.73 12.68
CA ASP A 58 1.23 -10.56 11.81
C ASP A 58 0.29 -11.44 12.65
N ILE A 59 -0.60 -12.16 11.96
CA ILE A 59 -1.60 -13.01 12.61
C ILE A 59 -0.94 -14.09 13.47
N GLU A 60 0.19 -14.66 13.05
CA GLU A 60 0.89 -15.70 13.79
C GLU A 60 1.53 -15.15 15.07
N GLU A 61 2.22 -14.01 14.98
CA GLU A 61 2.77 -13.30 16.14
C GLU A 61 1.66 -12.92 17.14
N THR A 62 0.50 -12.49 16.63
CA THR A 62 -0.66 -12.18 17.46
C THR A 62 -1.19 -13.41 18.18
N LEU A 63 -1.42 -14.51 17.46
CA LEU A 63 -1.87 -15.78 18.05
C LEU A 63 -0.87 -16.32 19.08
N ARG A 64 0.43 -16.23 18.77
CA ARG A 64 1.50 -16.62 19.70
C ARG A 64 1.46 -15.79 20.97
N ARG A 65 1.29 -14.47 20.87
CA ARG A 65 1.16 -13.58 22.03
C ARG A 65 -0.06 -13.94 22.89
N LEU A 66 -1.20 -14.22 22.27
CA LEU A 66 -2.43 -14.63 22.99
C LEU A 66 -2.21 -15.93 23.78
N VAL A 67 -1.57 -16.93 23.17
CA VAL A 67 -1.38 -18.25 23.80
C VAL A 67 -0.21 -18.28 24.78
N VAL A 68 0.92 -17.66 24.44
CA VAL A 68 2.17 -17.76 25.22
C VAL A 68 2.24 -16.68 26.29
N ASP A 69 2.06 -15.41 25.90
CA ASP A 69 2.28 -14.28 26.79
C ASP A 69 1.05 -14.04 27.68
N LEU A 70 -0.15 -14.12 27.10
CA LEU A 70 -1.43 -13.96 27.82
C LEU A 70 -2.01 -15.26 28.36
N LYS A 71 -1.41 -16.42 28.03
CA LYS A 71 -1.80 -17.75 28.53
C LYS A 71 -3.27 -18.12 28.26
N ILE A 72 -3.84 -17.61 27.19
CA ILE A 72 -5.20 -17.97 26.76
C ILE A 72 -5.14 -19.36 26.11
N PRO A 73 -6.02 -20.31 26.49
CA PRO A 73 -6.01 -21.64 25.91
C PRO A 73 -6.30 -21.57 24.40
N PRO A 74 -5.57 -22.34 23.56
CA PRO A 74 -5.73 -22.30 22.10
C PRO A 74 -7.17 -22.56 21.63
N GLN A 75 -7.88 -23.44 22.34
CA GLN A 75 -9.28 -23.75 22.07
C GLN A 75 -10.18 -22.52 22.21
N GLU A 76 -9.97 -21.70 23.24
CA GLU A 76 -10.75 -20.49 23.46
C GLU A 76 -10.48 -19.43 22.39
N VAL A 77 -9.20 -19.26 22.00
CA VAL A 77 -8.83 -18.39 20.86
C VAL A 77 -9.53 -18.85 19.59
N PHE A 78 -9.54 -20.15 19.31
CA PHE A 78 -10.19 -20.72 18.14
C PHE A 78 -11.71 -20.52 18.15
N GLU A 79 -12.38 -20.79 19.27
CA GLU A 79 -13.82 -20.55 19.42
C GLU A 79 -14.17 -19.07 19.24
N THR A 80 -13.34 -18.17 19.76
CA THR A 80 -13.53 -16.73 19.60
C THR A 80 -13.40 -16.31 18.14
N LEU A 81 -12.38 -16.81 17.43
CA LEU A 81 -12.19 -16.53 16.01
C LEU A 81 -13.34 -17.03 15.14
N LYS A 82 -13.94 -18.18 15.46
CA LYS A 82 -15.12 -18.69 14.72
C LYS A 82 -16.33 -17.76 14.83
N ASN A 83 -16.45 -17.04 15.93
CA ASN A 83 -17.57 -16.13 16.19
C ASN A 83 -17.25 -14.67 15.86
N GLN A 84 -15.98 -14.35 15.57
CA GLN A 84 -15.56 -13.00 15.20
C GLN A 84 -16.00 -12.66 13.77
N THR A 85 -16.64 -11.50 13.60
CA THR A 85 -17.02 -10.96 12.28
C THR A 85 -16.44 -9.57 12.10
N VAL A 86 -15.81 -9.33 10.96
CA VAL A 86 -15.34 -8.00 10.52
C VAL A 86 -16.18 -7.59 9.32
N ASP A 87 -16.98 -6.54 9.48
CA ASP A 87 -17.80 -5.99 8.41
C ASP A 87 -17.19 -4.68 7.88
N LEU A 88 -16.90 -4.64 6.58
CA LEU A 88 -16.30 -3.48 5.91
C LEU A 88 -17.37 -2.77 5.09
N VAL A 89 -17.82 -1.61 5.59
CA VAL A 89 -18.80 -0.78 4.90
C VAL A 89 -18.09 0.23 4.00
N PHE A 90 -18.22 0.06 2.68
CA PHE A 90 -17.65 0.99 1.71
C PHE A 90 -18.52 2.22 1.55
N THR A 91 -17.92 3.40 1.72
CA THR A 91 -18.57 4.69 1.49
C THR A 91 -18.13 5.31 0.17
N ALA A 92 -18.98 6.15 -0.42
CA ALA A 92 -18.56 6.96 -1.57
C ALA A 92 -17.42 7.91 -1.17
N HIS A 93 -16.42 8.06 -2.03
CA HIS A 93 -15.35 9.05 -1.82
C HIS A 93 -15.87 10.46 -2.17
N PRO A 94 -15.69 11.47 -1.30
CA PRO A 94 -16.34 12.78 -1.44
C PRO A 94 -15.94 13.57 -2.69
N THR A 95 -14.76 13.34 -3.25
CA THR A 95 -14.20 14.14 -4.35
C THR A 95 -13.65 13.34 -5.53
N GLN A 96 -13.69 12.00 -5.48
CA GLN A 96 -12.92 11.19 -6.44
C GLN A 96 -13.60 9.85 -6.75
N SER A 97 -14.50 9.86 -7.73
CA SER A 97 -14.90 8.59 -8.37
C SER A 97 -13.81 8.17 -9.35
N VAL A 98 -12.95 7.24 -8.96
CA VAL A 98 -11.96 6.67 -9.89
C VAL A 98 -12.64 5.62 -10.74
N ARG A 99 -12.66 5.81 -12.06
CA ARG A 99 -13.22 4.82 -12.99
C ARG A 99 -12.41 3.51 -12.92
N ARG A 100 -13.08 2.37 -13.05
CA ARG A 100 -12.46 1.04 -13.07
C ARG A 100 -11.31 0.93 -14.09
N SER A 101 -11.46 1.54 -15.27
CA SER A 101 -10.40 1.57 -16.29
C SER A 101 -9.14 2.28 -15.82
N LEU A 102 -9.27 3.36 -15.03
CA LEU A 102 -8.14 4.08 -14.45
C LEU A 102 -7.48 3.26 -13.33
N LEU A 103 -8.28 2.58 -12.50
CA LEU A 103 -7.75 1.64 -11.50
C LEU A 103 -6.93 0.52 -12.15
N HIS A 104 -7.38 -0.03 -13.28
CA HIS A 104 -6.62 -1.02 -14.04
C HIS A 104 -5.29 -0.47 -14.58
N LYS A 105 -5.28 0.78 -15.09
CA LYS A 105 -4.02 1.43 -15.52
C LYS A 105 -3.06 1.62 -14.35
N HIS A 106 -3.56 2.12 -13.21
CA HIS A 106 -2.75 2.28 -11.99
C HIS A 106 -2.21 0.94 -11.50
N ALA A 107 -3.00 -0.13 -11.56
CA ALA A 107 -2.56 -1.47 -11.20
C ALA A 107 -1.42 -1.97 -12.12
N ARG A 108 -1.51 -1.74 -13.44
CA ARG A 108 -0.43 -2.07 -14.37
C ARG A 108 0.87 -1.35 -14.01
N ILE A 109 0.81 -0.03 -13.78
CA ILE A 109 1.98 0.78 -13.39
C ILE A 109 2.60 0.24 -12.10
N ARG A 110 1.78 -0.05 -11.08
CA ARG A 110 2.28 -0.63 -9.82
C ARG A 110 2.96 -1.98 -10.02
N ASN A 111 2.38 -2.85 -10.85
CA ASN A 111 2.94 -4.17 -11.11
C ASN A 111 4.27 -4.09 -11.86
N SER A 112 4.39 -3.19 -12.83
CA SER A 112 5.66 -2.95 -13.53
C SER A 112 6.71 -2.40 -12.56
N LEU A 113 6.36 -1.40 -11.76
CA LEU A 113 7.27 -0.84 -10.76
C LEU A 113 7.74 -1.87 -9.73
N ALA A 114 6.83 -2.74 -9.26
CA ALA A 114 7.16 -3.81 -8.32
C ALA A 114 8.15 -4.83 -8.91
N GLN A 115 8.00 -5.17 -10.20
CA GLN A 115 8.87 -6.09 -10.92
C GLN A 115 10.26 -5.48 -11.19
N LEU A 116 10.33 -4.20 -11.61
CA LEU A 116 11.60 -3.49 -11.77
C LEU A 116 12.40 -3.43 -10.45
N CYS A 117 11.70 -3.33 -9.32
CA CYS A 117 12.33 -3.32 -8.00
C CYS A 117 12.69 -4.72 -7.46
N ALA A 118 12.43 -5.79 -8.22
CA ALA A 118 12.80 -7.15 -7.81
C ALA A 118 14.32 -7.36 -7.91
N ARG A 119 14.90 -8.08 -6.94
CA ARG A 119 16.36 -8.20 -6.80
C ARG A 119 17.06 -8.95 -7.93
N ASP A 120 16.33 -9.74 -8.71
CA ASP A 120 16.86 -10.67 -9.71
C ASP A 120 16.23 -10.45 -11.10
N ILE A 121 16.04 -9.20 -11.52
CA ILE A 121 15.55 -8.90 -12.88
C ILE A 121 16.69 -9.08 -13.90
N THR A 122 16.39 -9.77 -15.01
CA THR A 122 17.35 -9.87 -16.13
C THR A 122 17.33 -8.58 -16.97
N PRO A 123 18.44 -8.16 -17.59
CA PRO A 123 18.48 -6.92 -18.38
C PRO A 123 17.47 -6.87 -19.53
N LEU A 124 17.16 -8.03 -20.13
CA LEU A 124 16.15 -8.17 -21.17
C LEU A 124 14.73 -7.92 -20.62
N SER A 125 14.43 -8.52 -19.47
CA SER A 125 13.16 -8.34 -18.76
C SER A 125 12.98 -6.91 -18.27
N GLU A 126 14.06 -6.24 -17.87
CA GLU A 126 14.05 -4.83 -17.47
C GLU A 126 13.69 -3.92 -18.66
N GLN A 127 14.32 -4.14 -19.82
CA GLN A 127 14.04 -3.36 -21.03
C GLN A 127 12.59 -3.56 -21.53
N GLU A 128 12.09 -4.80 -21.59
CA GLU A 128 10.70 -5.08 -21.99
C GLU A 128 9.68 -4.41 -21.06
N LEU A 129 10.02 -4.31 -19.76
CA LEU A 129 9.15 -3.73 -18.75
C LEU A 129 9.16 -2.20 -18.78
N ASP A 130 10.32 -1.59 -19.03
CA ASP A 130 10.46 -0.14 -19.28
C ASP A 130 9.71 0.29 -20.55
N GLU A 131 9.74 -0.51 -21.62
CA GLU A 131 8.98 -0.21 -22.85
C GLU A 131 7.46 -0.36 -22.66
N SER A 132 7.02 -1.08 -21.61
CA SER A 132 5.60 -1.32 -21.32
C SER A 132 4.92 -0.24 -20.44
N LEU A 133 5.73 0.65 -19.86
CA LEU A 133 5.35 1.76 -18.98
C LEU A 133 4.95 3.02 -19.76
#